data_AF-A0A6F9CDA6-F1
#
_entry.id   AF-A0A6F9CDA6-F1
#
_cell.length_a   1.000
_cell.length_b   1.000
_cell.length_c   1.000
_cell.angle_alpha   90.00
_cell.angle_beta   90.00
_cell.angle_gamma   90.00
#
_symmetry.space_group_name_H-M   'P 1'
#
loop_
_entity.id
_entity.type
_entity.pdbx_description
1 polymer ?
#
loop_
_entity_poly.entity_id
_entity_poly.type
_entity_poly.pdbx_seq_one_letter_code
_entity_poly.pdbx_strand_id
1 'polypeptide(L)'
;MANMSFFSALLAFFITSSKLTRWKQERNWVQVFCNGGVPTELALLYMIEVGPGEMPVDFGKQYSASWMCLSLLGALACSTGDTWASEVGPVLSQTKPRLITSWREVPTGTNGGVTPVGLLASFLGGLAVGVAYYISQILLVRDLHLADPQWPIVVYGAMAGLVGSMLDSVLGAHWQYSGYDASVGKVVNYESVTTKRICGKPILDNNGVNLFSSIIVALVLPGVAWGFWPH
;
A
#
# COMPACT_ATOMS: atom_id res chain seq x y z
N MET A 1 -11.60 19.89 14.06
CA MET A 1 -10.13 19.70 14.00
C MET A 1 -9.83 18.59 13.01
N ALA A 2 -8.87 18.79 12.10
CA ALA A 2 -8.48 17.73 11.16
C ALA A 2 -7.95 16.50 11.93
N ASN A 3 -8.17 15.30 11.40
CA ASN A 3 -7.62 14.07 11.98
C ASN A 3 -6.11 14.02 11.68
N MET A 4 -5.35 14.41 12.68
CA MET A 4 -3.90 14.48 12.74
C MET A 4 -3.25 13.09 12.70
N SER A 5 -3.92 12.03 13.16
CA SER A 5 -3.42 10.66 13.01
C SER A 5 -3.38 10.22 11.54
N PHE A 6 -4.39 10.58 10.75
CA PHE A 6 -4.33 10.37 9.29
C PHE A 6 -3.33 11.31 8.63
N PHE A 7 -3.24 12.56 9.09
CA PHE A 7 -2.22 13.48 8.57
C PHE A 7 -0.80 12.97 8.82
N SER A 8 -0.51 12.40 9.98
CA SER A 8 0.82 11.85 10.30
C SER A 8 1.13 10.60 9.50
N ALA A 9 0.15 9.70 9.31
CA ALA A 9 0.28 8.54 8.42
C ALA A 9 0.54 8.97 6.96
N LEU A 10 -0.19 9.97 6.49
CA LEU A 10 -0.02 10.55 5.15
C LEU A 10 1.33 11.25 5.02
N LEU A 11 1.77 12.01 6.04
CA LEU A 11 3.08 12.65 6.09
C LEU A 11 4.20 11.60 6.08
N ALA A 12 4.06 10.52 6.84
CA ALA A 12 5.00 9.41 6.86
C ALA A 12 5.10 8.76 5.48
N PHE A 13 3.97 8.49 4.82
CA PHE A 13 3.94 8.02 3.43
C PHE A 13 4.66 9.00 2.51
N PHE A 14 4.33 10.29 2.53
CA PHE A 14 4.92 11.28 1.63
C PHE A 14 6.42 11.46 1.87
N ILE A 15 6.88 11.58 3.11
CA ILE A 15 8.29 11.79 3.42
C ILE A 15 9.13 10.56 3.04
N THR A 16 8.66 9.37 3.43
CA THR A 16 9.41 8.13 3.18
C THR A 16 9.42 7.79 1.70
N SER A 17 8.26 7.82 1.05
CA SER A 17 8.12 7.54 -0.37
C SER A 17 8.86 8.57 -1.23
N SER A 18 8.77 9.86 -0.92
CA SER A 18 9.47 10.89 -1.73
C SER A 18 11.00 10.81 -1.62
N LYS A 19 11.53 10.37 -0.48
CA LYS A 19 12.98 10.13 -0.34
C LYS A 19 13.44 8.91 -1.15
N LEU A 20 12.61 7.88 -1.25
CA LEU A 20 12.88 6.67 -2.03
C LEU A 20 12.76 6.92 -3.55
N THR A 21 11.69 7.58 -4.01
CA THR A 21 11.42 7.81 -5.44
C THR A 21 12.43 8.76 -6.11
N ARG A 22 13.11 9.63 -5.35
CA ARG A 22 14.19 10.51 -5.86
C ARG A 22 15.33 9.74 -6.53
N TRP A 23 15.42 8.43 -6.37
CA TRP A 23 16.49 7.61 -6.91
C TRP A 23 16.23 7.08 -8.33
N LYS A 24 15.01 7.19 -8.87
CA LYS A 24 14.69 6.64 -10.22
C LYS A 24 14.10 7.62 -11.23
N GLN A 25 13.21 8.56 -10.87
CA GLN A 25 12.64 9.53 -11.84
C GLN A 25 11.78 10.64 -11.18
N GLU A 26 11.52 11.73 -11.92
CA GLU A 26 10.54 12.76 -11.53
C GLU A 26 9.11 12.19 -11.47
N ARG A 27 8.36 12.55 -10.41
CA ARG A 27 6.98 12.08 -10.21
C ARG A 27 6.05 12.64 -11.29
N ASN A 28 5.29 11.77 -11.92
CA ASN A 28 4.16 12.18 -12.75
C ASN A 28 2.97 12.54 -11.84
N TRP A 29 2.29 13.67 -12.10
CA TRP A 29 1.17 14.15 -11.28
C TRP A 29 0.03 13.12 -11.13
N VAL A 30 -0.15 12.28 -12.15
CA VAL A 30 -1.08 11.14 -12.15
C VAL A 30 -0.70 10.11 -11.07
N GLN A 31 0.59 9.85 -10.85
CA GLN A 31 1.05 8.89 -9.84
C GLN A 31 0.83 9.43 -8.42
N VAL A 32 0.95 10.75 -8.23
CA VAL A 32 0.59 11.41 -6.97
C VAL A 32 -0.91 11.32 -6.73
N PHE A 33 -1.72 11.51 -7.77
CA PHE A 33 -3.17 11.39 -7.69
C PHE A 33 -3.63 9.94 -7.43
N CYS A 34 -3.03 8.93 -8.05
CA CYS A 34 -3.49 7.56 -7.86
C CYS A 34 -3.01 6.96 -6.53
N ASN A 35 -1.78 7.23 -6.10
CA ASN A 35 -1.27 6.77 -4.79
C ASN A 35 -1.74 7.66 -3.61
N GLY A 36 -2.11 8.92 -3.86
CA GLY A 36 -2.60 9.86 -2.84
C GLY A 36 -4.12 10.05 -2.85
N GLY A 37 -4.78 9.81 -3.98
CA GLY A 37 -6.21 10.08 -4.21
C GLY A 37 -7.12 9.13 -3.47
N VAL A 38 -6.82 7.82 -3.45
CA VAL A 38 -7.60 6.86 -2.65
C VAL A 38 -7.52 7.18 -1.16
N PRO A 39 -6.33 7.42 -0.57
CA PRO A 39 -6.25 7.94 0.80
C PRO A 39 -6.97 9.27 1.01
N THR A 40 -6.92 10.18 0.05
CA THR A 40 -7.56 11.50 0.15
C THR A 40 -9.09 11.38 0.11
N GLU A 41 -9.62 10.55 -0.78
CA GLU A 41 -11.07 10.27 -0.89
C GLU A 41 -11.59 9.57 0.36
N LEU A 42 -10.87 8.55 0.85
CA LEU A 42 -11.21 7.87 2.11
C LEU A 42 -11.11 8.82 3.31
N ALA A 43 -10.15 9.75 3.34
CA ALA A 43 -10.06 10.78 4.36
C ALA A 43 -11.22 11.78 4.30
N LEU A 44 -11.68 12.14 3.10
CA LEU A 44 -12.87 12.98 2.91
C LEU A 44 -14.14 12.25 3.36
N LEU A 45 -14.31 10.98 2.98
CA LEU A 45 -15.44 10.15 3.43
C LEU A 45 -15.45 10.00 4.96
N TYR A 46 -14.29 9.75 5.57
CA TYR A 46 -14.14 9.72 7.03
C TYR A 46 -14.53 11.06 7.67
N MET A 47 -14.07 12.18 7.12
CA MET A 47 -14.46 13.50 7.62
C MET A 47 -15.95 13.78 7.50
N ILE A 48 -16.62 13.24 6.48
CA ILE A 48 -18.07 13.42 6.25
C ILE A 48 -18.89 12.51 7.18
N GLU A 49 -18.54 11.24 7.33
CA GLU A 49 -19.33 10.28 8.11
C GLU A 49 -19.06 10.32 9.61
N VAL A 50 -17.80 10.46 10.01
CA VAL A 50 -17.38 10.41 11.43
C VAL A 50 -17.25 11.81 12.03
N GLY A 51 -17.01 12.80 11.18
CA GLY A 51 -16.77 14.17 11.60
C GLY A 51 -15.31 14.43 12.04
N PRO A 52 -14.97 15.70 12.30
CA PRO A 52 -13.60 16.09 12.59
C PRO A 52 -13.20 15.75 14.04
N GLY A 53 -12.40 14.70 14.23
CA GLY A 53 -11.85 14.34 15.55
C GLY A 53 -10.90 13.14 15.51
N GLU A 54 -10.11 12.99 16.58
CA GLU A 54 -9.31 11.79 16.85
C GLU A 54 -10.18 10.79 17.59
N MET A 55 -10.40 9.61 17.02
CA MET A 55 -11.14 8.53 17.67
C MET A 55 -10.26 7.28 17.79
N PRO A 56 -10.26 6.62 18.95
CA PRO A 56 -9.60 5.34 19.11
C PRO A 56 -10.31 4.25 18.29
N VAL A 57 -9.56 3.23 17.88
CA VAL A 57 -10.14 2.04 17.24
C VAL A 57 -10.78 1.18 18.34
N ASP A 58 -12.10 1.23 18.44
CA ASP A 58 -12.92 0.50 19.40
C ASP A 58 -14.14 -0.06 18.66
N PHE A 59 -14.06 -1.33 18.26
CA PHE A 59 -15.14 -1.98 17.53
C PHE A 59 -16.37 -2.25 18.38
N GLY A 60 -16.23 -2.29 19.72
CA GLY A 60 -17.33 -2.52 20.64
C GLY A 60 -18.24 -1.31 20.77
N LYS A 61 -17.68 -0.10 20.80
CA LYS A 61 -18.45 1.15 20.93
C LYS A 61 -18.73 1.82 19.58
N GLN A 62 -17.79 1.76 18.66
CA GLN A 62 -17.83 2.54 17.41
C GLN A 62 -17.31 1.72 16.23
N TYR A 63 -18.06 0.67 15.88
CA TYR A 63 -17.73 -0.24 14.78
C TYR A 63 -17.47 0.49 13.46
N SER A 64 -18.39 1.33 12.99
CA SER A 64 -18.27 1.99 11.68
C SER A 64 -17.06 2.93 11.62
N ALA A 65 -16.84 3.73 12.67
CA ALA A 65 -15.70 4.66 12.72
C ALA A 65 -14.35 3.92 12.75
N SER A 66 -14.28 2.83 13.55
CA SER A 66 -13.10 1.95 13.64
C SER A 66 -12.80 1.29 12.31
N TRP A 67 -13.83 0.80 11.62
CA TRP A 67 -13.71 0.20 10.31
C TRP A 67 -13.15 1.18 9.28
N MET A 68 -13.76 2.36 9.15
CA MET A 68 -13.30 3.38 8.21
C MET A 68 -11.88 3.85 8.51
N CYS A 69 -11.54 3.97 9.79
CA CYS A 69 -10.20 4.30 10.23
C CYS A 69 -9.17 3.29 9.73
N LEU A 70 -9.44 1.99 9.94
CA LEU A 70 -8.58 0.93 9.43
C LEU A 70 -8.62 0.82 7.91
N SER A 71 -9.73 1.13 7.24
CA SER A 71 -9.80 1.20 5.77
C SER A 71 -8.80 2.22 5.22
N LEU A 72 -8.80 3.43 5.79
CA LEU A 72 -7.89 4.50 5.38
C LEU A 72 -6.43 4.17 5.71
N LEU A 73 -6.16 3.70 6.92
CA LEU A 73 -4.82 3.25 7.33
C LEU A 73 -4.32 2.11 6.41
N GLY A 74 -5.19 1.17 6.08
CA GLY A 74 -4.90 0.03 5.22
C GLY A 74 -4.56 0.45 3.80
N ALA A 75 -5.33 1.36 3.21
CA ALA A 75 -5.04 1.92 1.88
C ALA A 75 -3.69 2.66 1.84
N LEU A 76 -3.39 3.47 2.87
CA LEU A 76 -2.11 4.16 3.01
C LEU A 76 -0.94 3.19 3.18
N ALA A 77 -1.10 2.19 4.04
CA ALA A 77 -0.08 1.17 4.27
C ALA A 77 0.17 0.33 3.01
N CYS A 78 -0.88 -0.06 2.28
CA CYS A 78 -0.82 -0.75 0.99
C CYS A 78 0.00 0.06 -0.03
N SER A 79 -0.38 1.33 -0.24
CA SER A 79 0.31 2.22 -1.18
C SER A 79 1.78 2.47 -0.78
N THR A 80 2.05 2.59 0.52
CA THR A 80 3.42 2.74 1.05
C THR A 80 4.22 1.47 0.83
N GLY A 81 3.62 0.31 1.11
CA GLY A 81 4.26 -1.00 0.98
C GLY A 81 4.63 -1.32 -0.46
N ASP A 82 3.75 -1.02 -1.41
CA ASP A 82 4.02 -1.14 -2.85
C ASP A 82 5.17 -0.22 -3.31
N THR A 83 5.15 1.04 -2.88
CA THR A 83 6.22 1.99 -3.20
C THR A 83 7.57 1.54 -2.64
N TRP A 84 7.61 1.05 -1.41
CA TRP A 84 8.84 0.54 -0.80
C TRP A 84 9.33 -0.73 -1.51
N ALA A 85 8.45 -1.66 -1.88
CA ALA A 85 8.84 -2.86 -2.63
C ALA A 85 9.46 -2.52 -3.98
N SER A 86 8.84 -1.61 -4.74
CA SER A 86 9.25 -1.26 -6.10
C SER A 86 10.53 -0.40 -6.14
N GLU A 87 10.81 0.36 -5.08
CA GLU A 87 12.03 1.16 -4.95
C GLU A 87 13.18 0.37 -4.31
N VAL A 88 12.93 -0.29 -3.18
CA VAL A 88 13.96 -1.00 -2.41
C VAL A 88 14.28 -2.36 -3.05
N GLY A 89 13.26 -3.07 -3.54
CA GLY A 89 13.41 -4.41 -4.10
C GLY A 89 14.45 -4.46 -5.22
N PRO A 90 14.34 -3.68 -6.30
CA PRO A 90 15.30 -3.72 -7.41
C PRO A 90 16.71 -3.25 -7.06
N VAL A 91 16.88 -2.40 -6.04
CA VAL A 91 18.19 -1.83 -5.65
C VAL A 91 18.93 -2.76 -4.68
N LEU A 92 18.22 -3.36 -3.72
CA LEU A 92 18.82 -4.20 -2.68
C LEU A 92 18.69 -5.71 -2.97
N SER A 93 17.78 -6.14 -3.85
CA SER A 93 17.67 -7.55 -4.22
C SER A 93 18.78 -7.94 -5.18
N GLN A 94 19.70 -8.77 -4.69
CA GLN A 94 20.67 -9.49 -5.54
C GLN A 94 20.04 -10.72 -6.23
N THR A 95 18.85 -11.13 -5.80
CA THR A 95 18.10 -12.24 -6.39
C THR A 95 17.20 -11.78 -7.52
N LYS A 96 17.08 -12.60 -8.57
CA LYS A 96 16.12 -12.36 -9.66
C LYS A 96 14.69 -12.40 -9.11
N PRO A 97 13.82 -11.45 -9.50
CA PRO A 97 12.40 -11.49 -9.13
C PRO A 97 11.73 -12.76 -9.61
N ARG A 98 10.72 -13.21 -8.85
CA ARG A 98 9.87 -14.34 -9.22
C ARG A 98 8.45 -13.87 -9.45
N LEU A 99 7.82 -14.32 -10.53
CA LEU A 99 6.43 -13.98 -10.80
C LEU A 99 5.52 -14.59 -9.74
N ILE A 100 4.69 -13.78 -9.08
CA ILE A 100 3.86 -14.24 -7.96
C ILE A 100 2.87 -15.36 -8.34
N THR A 101 2.43 -15.40 -9.59
CA THR A 101 1.42 -16.36 -10.08
C THR A 101 2.01 -17.71 -10.48
N SER A 102 3.21 -17.75 -11.05
CA SER A 102 3.83 -18.98 -11.57
C SER A 102 5.12 -19.38 -10.86
N TRP A 103 5.62 -18.54 -9.95
CA TRP A 103 6.88 -18.69 -9.23
C TRP A 103 8.13 -18.86 -10.10
N ARG A 104 8.06 -18.45 -11.36
CA ARG A 104 9.18 -18.52 -12.31
C ARG A 104 10.04 -17.27 -12.17
N GLU A 105 11.34 -17.42 -12.36
CA GLU A 105 12.24 -16.28 -12.41
C GLU A 105 11.95 -15.43 -13.65
N VAL A 106 11.81 -14.12 -13.42
CA VAL A 106 11.50 -13.13 -14.46
C VAL A 106 12.53 -12.00 -14.44
N PRO A 107 12.75 -11.31 -15.57
CA PRO A 107 13.65 -10.16 -15.59
C PRO A 107 13.18 -9.05 -14.65
N THR A 108 14.13 -8.28 -14.10
CA THR A 108 13.82 -7.13 -13.23
C THR A 108 12.96 -6.11 -13.97
N GLY A 109 11.89 -5.65 -13.31
CA GLY A 109 10.89 -4.74 -13.89
C GLY A 109 9.67 -5.44 -14.50
N THR A 110 9.56 -6.77 -14.38
CA THR A 110 8.33 -7.49 -14.75
C THR A 110 7.21 -7.21 -13.75
N ASN A 111 6.04 -6.83 -14.24
CA ASN A 111 4.85 -6.60 -13.42
C ASN A 111 4.44 -7.91 -12.72
N GLY A 112 4.22 -7.83 -11.40
CA GLY A 112 3.99 -9.00 -10.55
C GLY A 112 5.22 -9.82 -10.18
N GLY A 113 6.43 -9.33 -10.49
CA GLY A 113 7.67 -9.89 -10.02
C GLY A 113 7.95 -9.50 -8.56
N VAL A 114 7.95 -10.47 -7.66
CA VAL A 114 8.24 -10.28 -6.24
C VAL A 114 9.64 -10.75 -5.87
N THR A 115 10.26 -10.07 -4.90
CA THR A 115 11.53 -10.48 -4.28
C THR A 115 11.35 -10.56 -2.77
N PRO A 116 12.09 -11.41 -2.04
CA PRO A 116 12.03 -11.44 -0.58
C PRO A 116 12.36 -10.09 0.06
N VAL A 117 13.33 -9.37 -0.52
CA VAL A 117 13.70 -8.02 -0.08
C VAL A 117 12.57 -7.02 -0.31
N GLY A 118 11.90 -7.09 -1.47
CA GLY A 118 10.73 -6.27 -1.76
C GLY A 118 9.58 -6.53 -0.79
N LEU A 119 9.26 -7.79 -0.49
CA LEU A 119 8.21 -8.14 0.47
C LEU A 119 8.53 -7.64 1.88
N LEU A 120 9.79 -7.78 2.32
CA LEU A 120 10.23 -7.22 3.60
C LEU A 120 10.14 -5.68 3.60
N ALA A 121 10.51 -5.04 2.51
CA ALA A 121 10.37 -3.59 2.37
C ALA A 121 8.91 -3.16 2.42
N SER A 122 7.98 -3.91 1.81
CA SER A 122 6.55 -3.63 1.92
C SER A 122 6.03 -3.75 3.34
N PHE A 123 6.43 -4.81 4.05
CA PHE A 123 6.08 -5.01 5.45
C PHE A 123 6.59 -3.86 6.32
N LEU A 124 7.85 -3.46 6.15
CA LEU A 124 8.46 -2.35 6.90
C LEU A 124 7.83 -0.99 6.55
N GLY A 125 7.46 -0.78 5.29
CA GLY A 125 6.75 0.43 4.86
C GLY A 125 5.37 0.53 5.52
N GLY A 126 4.59 -0.55 5.50
CA GLY A 126 3.31 -0.62 6.21
C GLY A 126 3.45 -0.46 7.73
N LEU A 127 4.49 -1.07 8.31
CA LEU A 127 4.83 -0.95 9.74
C LEU A 127 5.11 0.51 10.10
N ALA A 128 5.89 1.23 9.30
CA ALA A 128 6.22 2.63 9.55
C ALA A 128 4.96 3.52 9.59
N VAL A 129 4.01 3.27 8.68
CA VAL A 129 2.71 3.98 8.66
C VAL A 129 1.88 3.62 9.88
N GLY A 130 1.80 2.33 10.25
CA GLY A 130 1.09 1.87 11.45
C GLY A 130 1.66 2.45 12.74
N VAL A 131 2.99 2.53 12.86
CA VAL A 131 3.68 3.15 14.01
C VAL A 131 3.40 4.65 14.07
N ALA A 132 3.47 5.36 12.95
CA ALA A 132 3.18 6.79 12.92
C ALA A 132 1.74 7.09 13.37
N TYR A 133 0.78 6.27 12.92
CA TYR A 133 -0.62 6.36 13.34
C TYR A 133 -0.77 6.06 14.83
N TYR A 134 -0.19 4.95 15.31
CA TYR A 134 -0.26 4.55 16.72
C TYR A 134 0.34 5.59 17.68
N ILE A 135 1.49 6.18 17.34
CA ILE A 135 2.09 7.26 18.13
C ILE A 135 1.15 8.47 18.19
N SER A 136 0.49 8.79 17.08
CA SER A 136 -0.44 9.91 17.02
C SER A 136 -1.69 9.66 17.89
N GLN A 137 -2.19 8.42 17.90
CA GLN A 137 -3.26 8.01 18.80
C GLN A 137 -2.88 8.18 20.28
N ILE A 138 -1.67 7.76 20.68
CA ILE A 138 -1.17 7.94 22.05
C ILE A 138 -1.08 9.42 22.44
N LEU A 139 -0.64 10.28 21.54
CA LEU A 139 -0.38 11.68 21.84
C LEU A 139 -1.65 12.56 21.83
N LEU A 140 -2.65 12.20 21.03
CA LEU A 140 -3.76 13.09 20.69
C LEU A 140 -5.12 12.61 21.20
N VAL A 141 -5.30 11.31 21.45
CA VAL A 141 -6.57 10.76 21.99
C VAL A 141 -6.55 10.81 23.52
N ARG A 142 -7.42 11.64 24.10
CA ARG A 142 -7.49 11.85 25.56
C ARG A 142 -8.05 10.63 26.32
N ASP A 143 -8.97 9.91 25.72
CA ASP A 143 -9.72 8.81 26.36
C ASP A 143 -9.23 7.42 25.96
N LEU A 144 -7.97 7.31 25.52
CA LEU A 144 -7.38 6.06 25.02
C LEU A 144 -7.43 4.92 26.05
N HIS A 145 -7.33 5.25 27.33
CA HIS A 145 -7.37 4.32 28.46
C HIS A 145 -8.73 3.64 28.66
N LEU A 146 -9.80 4.16 28.05
CA LEU A 146 -11.16 3.60 28.10
C LEU A 146 -11.49 2.74 26.88
N ALA A 147 -10.61 2.71 25.87
CA ALA A 147 -10.79 1.99 24.63
C ALA A 147 -9.98 0.68 24.62
N ASP A 148 -10.29 -0.18 23.66
CA ASP A 148 -9.55 -1.42 23.40
C ASP A 148 -8.05 -1.15 23.15
N PRO A 149 -7.17 -2.14 23.36
CA PRO A 149 -5.74 -1.97 23.10
C PRO A 149 -5.47 -1.56 21.64
N GLN A 150 -4.71 -0.47 21.46
CA GLN A 150 -4.44 0.13 20.15
C GLN A 150 -3.17 -0.42 19.46
N TRP A 151 -2.35 -1.22 20.15
CA TRP A 151 -1.15 -1.83 19.58
C TRP A 151 -1.40 -2.67 18.29
N PRO A 152 -2.58 -3.30 18.06
CA PRO A 152 -2.85 -4.04 16.83
C PRO A 152 -2.82 -3.17 15.58
N ILE A 153 -2.98 -1.85 15.69
CA ILE A 153 -2.82 -0.88 14.59
C ILE A 153 -1.47 -1.04 13.89
N VAL A 154 -0.40 -1.27 14.65
CA VAL A 154 0.96 -1.41 14.13
C VAL A 154 1.09 -2.68 13.28
N VAL A 155 0.57 -3.80 13.82
CA VAL A 155 0.55 -5.09 13.11
C VAL A 155 -0.34 -5.01 11.88
N TYR A 156 -1.51 -4.38 12.02
CA TYR A 156 -2.44 -4.13 10.92
C TYR A 156 -1.77 -3.36 9.79
N GLY A 157 -1.07 -2.25 10.08
CA GLY A 157 -0.33 -1.48 9.09
C GLY A 157 0.72 -2.32 8.36
N ALA A 158 1.52 -3.10 9.10
CA ALA A 158 2.54 -3.97 8.51
C ALA A 158 1.94 -5.04 7.58
N MET A 159 0.87 -5.69 8.03
CA MET A 159 0.16 -6.70 7.25
C MET A 159 -0.55 -6.09 6.04
N ALA A 160 -1.17 -4.92 6.16
CA ALA A 160 -1.79 -4.21 5.06
C ALA A 160 -0.78 -3.80 3.98
N GLY A 161 0.42 -3.36 4.38
CA GLY A 161 1.51 -3.09 3.43
C GLY A 161 1.98 -4.34 2.69
N LEU A 162 2.14 -5.46 3.38
CA LEU A 162 2.55 -6.73 2.77
C LEU A 162 1.47 -7.34 1.87
N VAL A 163 0.25 -7.50 2.39
CA VAL A 163 -0.87 -8.07 1.63
C VAL A 163 -1.23 -7.17 0.45
N GLY A 164 -1.19 -5.86 0.64
CA GLY A 164 -1.40 -4.87 -0.41
C GLY A 164 -0.44 -5.03 -1.58
N SER A 165 0.88 -5.10 -1.32
CA SER A 165 1.86 -5.27 -2.40
C SER A 165 1.80 -6.63 -3.07
N MET A 166 1.41 -7.68 -2.34
CA MET A 166 1.13 -9.00 -2.91
C MET A 166 -0.10 -8.99 -3.83
N LEU A 167 -1.19 -8.35 -3.40
CA LEU A 167 -2.39 -8.19 -4.23
C LEU A 167 -2.07 -7.38 -5.49
N ASP A 168 -1.33 -6.30 -5.34
CA ASP A 168 -0.86 -5.49 -6.46
C ASP A 168 -0.06 -6.34 -7.47
N SER A 169 0.89 -7.12 -6.97
CA SER A 169 1.69 -8.02 -7.80
C SER A 169 0.84 -9.08 -8.51
N VAL A 170 -0.19 -9.63 -7.85
CA VAL A 170 -1.11 -10.60 -8.46
C VAL A 170 -1.92 -9.93 -9.56
N LEU A 171 -2.50 -8.77 -9.28
CA LEU A 171 -3.29 -8.01 -10.25
C LEU A 171 -2.42 -7.57 -11.43
N GLY A 172 -1.19 -7.13 -11.18
CA GLY A 172 -0.21 -6.74 -12.20
C GLY A 172 0.16 -7.91 -13.10
N ALA A 173 0.44 -9.08 -12.52
CA ALA A 173 0.75 -10.28 -13.30
C ALA A 173 -0.40 -10.72 -14.25
N HIS A 174 -1.65 -10.41 -13.91
CA HIS A 174 -2.83 -10.76 -14.72
C HIS A 174 -3.25 -9.66 -15.69
N TRP A 175 -3.23 -8.40 -15.26
CA TRP A 175 -3.89 -7.28 -15.92
C TRP A 175 -2.96 -6.16 -16.37
N GLN A 176 -1.65 -6.24 -16.12
CA GLN A 176 -0.66 -5.33 -16.70
C GLN A 176 0.25 -6.08 -17.66
N TYR A 177 0.40 -5.54 -18.87
CA TYR A 177 1.31 -6.12 -19.84
C TYR A 177 2.77 -5.95 -19.41
N SER A 178 3.56 -7.03 -19.49
CA SER A 178 5.02 -6.97 -19.45
C SER A 178 5.61 -7.75 -20.61
N GLY A 179 6.43 -7.08 -21.42
CA GLY A 179 7.20 -7.68 -22.50
C GLY A 179 8.69 -7.40 -22.32
N TYR A 180 9.55 -8.31 -22.76
CA TYR A 180 10.99 -8.09 -22.81
C TYR A 180 11.38 -7.60 -24.19
N ASP A 181 11.96 -6.41 -24.30
CA ASP A 181 12.53 -5.93 -25.56
C ASP A 181 14.00 -6.33 -25.66
N ALA A 182 14.32 -7.19 -26.64
CA ALA A 182 15.68 -7.66 -26.87
C ALA A 182 16.62 -6.57 -27.40
N SER A 183 16.09 -5.51 -28.02
CA SER A 183 16.90 -4.40 -28.55
C SER A 183 17.38 -3.44 -27.46
N VAL A 184 16.57 -3.25 -26.42
CA VAL A 184 16.88 -2.38 -25.27
C VAL A 184 17.44 -3.17 -24.09
N GLY A 185 17.23 -4.50 -24.08
CA GLY A 185 17.66 -5.39 -23.00
C GLY A 185 16.87 -5.22 -21.70
N LYS A 186 15.67 -4.63 -21.77
CA LYS A 186 14.83 -4.26 -20.60
C LYS A 186 13.39 -4.73 -20.78
N VAL A 187 12.70 -4.86 -19.64
CA VAL A 187 11.25 -5.06 -19.63
C VAL A 187 10.56 -3.74 -19.99
N VAL A 188 9.57 -3.82 -20.87
CA VAL A 188 8.72 -2.72 -21.33
C VAL A 188 7.25 -3.05 -21.10
N ASN A 189 6.45 -1.99 -20.95
CA ASN A 189 5.02 -2.07 -20.64
C ASN A 189 4.13 -1.88 -21.88
N TYR A 190 4.69 -1.97 -23.09
CA TYR A 190 3.96 -1.83 -24.35
C TYR A 190 4.26 -2.99 -25.31
N GLU A 191 3.29 -3.30 -26.16
CA GLU A 191 3.44 -4.29 -27.23
C GLU A 191 4.14 -3.65 -28.44
N SER A 192 5.23 -4.27 -28.88
CA SER A 192 5.97 -3.92 -30.09
C SER A 192 6.47 -5.20 -30.78
N VAL A 193 6.81 -5.10 -32.07
CA VAL A 193 7.32 -6.20 -32.90
C VAL A 193 8.60 -6.82 -32.32
N THR A 194 9.39 -6.03 -31.60
CA THR A 194 10.64 -6.45 -30.93
C THR A 194 10.43 -7.03 -29.54
N THR A 195 9.22 -6.94 -29.00
CA THR A 195 8.93 -7.32 -27.61
C THR A 195 8.42 -8.75 -27.52
N LYS A 196 9.03 -9.53 -26.64
CA LYS A 196 8.54 -10.87 -26.30
C LYS A 196 7.73 -10.78 -25.01
N ARG A 197 6.42 -11.02 -25.11
CA ARG A 197 5.51 -11.03 -23.94
C ARG A 197 6.00 -12.00 -22.86
N ILE A 198 6.04 -11.52 -21.61
CA ILE A 198 6.32 -12.30 -20.41
C ILE A 198 5.00 -12.68 -19.72
N CYS A 199 4.18 -11.69 -19.35
CA CYS A 199 2.95 -11.89 -18.60
C CYS A 199 1.93 -10.76 -18.79
N GLY A 200 0.74 -10.97 -18.21
CA GLY A 200 -0.37 -10.03 -18.16
C GLY A 200 -0.98 -9.67 -19.51
N LYS A 201 -1.97 -8.78 -19.47
CA LYS A 201 -2.70 -8.25 -20.62
C LYS A 201 -2.68 -6.72 -20.53
N PRO A 202 -2.74 -5.97 -21.64
CA PRO A 202 -2.78 -4.51 -21.58
C PRO A 202 -4.19 -4.00 -21.22
N ILE A 203 -4.71 -4.42 -20.05
CA ILE A 203 -6.06 -4.04 -19.58
C ILE A 203 -5.96 -2.86 -18.62
N LEU A 204 -5.03 -2.92 -17.68
CA LEU A 204 -4.80 -1.89 -16.67
C LEU A 204 -3.36 -1.41 -16.71
N ASP A 205 -3.17 -0.15 -16.31
CA ASP A 205 -1.86 0.45 -16.08
C ASP A 205 -1.41 0.26 -14.62
N ASN A 206 -0.27 0.83 -14.26
CA ASN A 206 0.24 0.82 -12.88
C ASN A 206 -0.77 1.41 -11.89
N ASN A 207 -1.36 2.53 -12.27
CA ASN A 207 -2.23 3.28 -11.40
C ASN A 207 -3.55 2.54 -11.13
N GLY A 208 -4.13 1.91 -12.16
CA GLY A 208 -5.35 1.13 -12.03
C GLY A 208 -5.18 -0.04 -11.08
N VAL A 209 -4.06 -0.76 -11.17
CA VAL A 209 -3.79 -1.90 -10.26
C VAL A 209 -3.58 -1.43 -8.82
N ASN A 210 -2.79 -0.36 -8.60
CA ASN A 210 -2.61 0.25 -7.27
C ASN A 210 -3.94 0.71 -6.65
N LEU A 211 -4.84 1.26 -7.48
CA LEU A 211 -6.18 1.66 -7.08
C LEU A 211 -7.01 0.45 -6.62
N PHE A 212 -7.08 -0.61 -7.44
CA PHE A 212 -7.85 -1.81 -7.10
C PHE A 212 -7.28 -2.55 -5.88
N SER A 213 -5.96 -2.69 -5.78
CA SER A 213 -5.31 -3.32 -4.63
C SER A 213 -5.61 -2.56 -3.34
N SER A 214 -5.52 -1.23 -3.37
CA SER A 214 -5.85 -0.36 -2.23
C SER A 214 -7.32 -0.44 -1.83
N ILE A 215 -8.26 -0.48 -2.79
CA ILE A 215 -9.69 -0.64 -2.52
C ILE A 215 -9.98 -1.99 -1.86
N ILE A 216 -9.43 -3.08 -2.40
CA ILE A 216 -9.63 -4.42 -1.84
C ILE A 216 -9.10 -4.48 -0.41
N VAL A 217 -7.91 -3.94 -0.16
CA VAL A 217 -7.34 -3.83 1.20
C VAL A 217 -8.26 -3.01 2.10
N ALA A 218 -8.70 -1.83 1.66
CA ALA A 218 -9.54 -0.94 2.46
C ALA A 218 -10.89 -1.56 2.83
N LEU A 219 -11.47 -2.42 1.99
CA LEU A 219 -12.76 -3.04 2.23
C LEU A 219 -12.66 -4.34 3.05
N VAL A 220 -11.62 -5.15 2.83
CA VAL A 220 -11.55 -6.52 3.38
C VAL A 220 -10.77 -6.57 4.70
N LEU A 221 -9.60 -5.92 4.77
CA LEU A 221 -8.70 -6.06 5.92
C LEU A 221 -9.28 -5.52 7.25
N PRO A 222 -10.06 -4.44 7.28
CA PRO A 222 -10.71 -4.01 8.53
C PRO A 222 -11.65 -5.06 9.13
N GLY A 223 -12.31 -5.86 8.29
CA GLY A 223 -13.17 -6.95 8.75
C GLY A 223 -12.44 -8.13 9.32
N VAL A 224 -11.28 -8.43 8.74
CA VAL A 224 -10.36 -9.39 9.35
C VAL A 224 -9.86 -8.84 10.68
N ALA A 225 -9.46 -7.56 10.73
CA ALA A 225 -8.95 -6.93 11.93
C ALA A 225 -9.96 -6.93 13.08
N TRP A 226 -11.25 -6.70 12.78
CA TRP A 226 -12.33 -6.80 13.77
C TRP A 226 -12.35 -8.16 14.48
N GLY A 227 -12.21 -9.27 13.72
CA GLY A 227 -12.23 -10.62 14.30
C GLY A 227 -11.03 -10.97 15.18
N PHE A 228 -9.94 -10.21 15.09
CA PHE A 228 -8.71 -10.43 15.86
C PHE A 228 -8.40 -9.28 16.83
N TRP A 229 -9.27 -8.28 16.94
CA TRP A 229 -9.03 -7.17 17.83
C TRP A 229 -9.18 -7.63 19.29
N PRO A 230 -8.21 -7.33 20.17
CA PRO A 230 -8.34 -7.63 21.58
C PRO A 230 -9.47 -6.77 22.17
N HIS A 231 -10.44 -7.42 22.81
CA HIS A 231 -11.57 -6.81 23.53
C HIS A 231 -11.45 -7.08 25.03
#